data_AF-A0A4Y4K992-F1
#
_entry.id   AF-A0A4Y4K992-F1
#
_cell.length_a   1.000
_cell.length_b   1.000
_cell.length_c   1.000
_cell.angle_alpha   90.00
_cell.angle_beta   90.00
_cell.angle_gamma   90.00
#
_symmetry.space_group_name_H-M   'P 1'
#
loop_
_entity.id
_entity.type
_entity.pdbx_description
1 polymer ?
#
loop_
_entity_poly.entity_id
_entity_poly.type
_entity_poly.pdbx_seq_one_letter_code
_entity_poly.pdbx_strand_id
1 'polypeptide(L)'
;MTAVAHEPTTPAEGLLEIFLSLDTPEGFRAELTEGEIVVTPPPDGEHEKYISRIVRQVIKRSRIDILGEQGTETDEGRRVPEELRGPGRHVRCPEA
;
A
#
# COMPACT_ATOMS: atom_id res chain seq x y z
N MET A 1 -16.16 20.61 -27.56
CA MET A 1 -16.34 19.80 -26.34
C MET A 1 -17.08 20.68 -25.35
N THR A 2 -18.32 20.32 -25.01
CA THR A 2 -19.13 21.06 -24.05
C THR A 2 -18.90 20.41 -22.69
N ALA A 3 -18.23 21.11 -21.78
CA ALA A 3 -18.11 20.68 -20.39
C ALA A 3 -19.49 20.85 -19.75
N VAL A 4 -20.14 19.74 -19.40
CA VAL A 4 -21.34 19.78 -18.57
C VAL A 4 -20.84 19.92 -17.14
N ALA A 5 -21.09 21.07 -16.52
CA ALA A 5 -20.93 21.20 -15.08
C ALA A 5 -21.99 20.31 -14.44
N HIS A 6 -21.57 19.18 -13.88
CA HIS A 6 -22.44 18.33 -13.09
C HIS A 6 -22.54 18.97 -11.71
N GLU A 7 -23.72 19.48 -11.36
CA GLU A 7 -23.98 19.83 -9.96
C GLU A 7 -24.17 18.53 -9.19
N PRO A 8 -23.44 18.30 -8.08
CA PRO A 8 -23.56 17.08 -7.30
C PRO A 8 -24.99 16.95 -6.80
N THR A 9 -25.66 15.86 -7.19
CA THR A 9 -27.08 15.60 -6.89
C THR A 9 -27.29 15.29 -5.41
N THR A 10 -26.22 14.89 -4.71
CA THR A 10 -26.22 14.63 -3.27
C THR A 10 -24.91 15.09 -2.60
N PRO A 11 -24.90 15.38 -1.29
CA PRO A 11 -23.68 15.70 -0.55
C PRO A 11 -22.59 14.63 -0.65
N ALA A 12 -22.97 13.35 -0.76
CA ALA A 12 -22.04 12.24 -0.88
C ALA A 12 -21.33 12.21 -2.25
N GLU A 13 -22.04 12.54 -3.33
CA GLU A 13 -21.45 12.68 -4.66
C GLU A 13 -20.45 13.83 -4.70
N GLY A 14 -20.78 14.97 -4.07
CA GLY A 14 -19.87 16.11 -3.96
C GLY A 14 -18.60 15.77 -3.16
N LEU A 15 -18.72 15.03 -2.06
CA LEU A 15 -17.55 14.57 -1.28
C LEU A 15 -16.66 13.61 -2.06
N LEU A 16 -17.25 12.70 -2.84
CA LEU A 16 -16.48 11.79 -3.69
C LEU A 16 -15.73 12.55 -4.79
N GLU A 17 -16.37 13.53 -5.42
CA GLU A 17 -15.74 14.37 -6.45
C GLU A 17 -14.58 15.19 -5.87
N ILE A 18 -14.74 15.74 -4.67
CA ILE A 18 -13.66 16.39 -3.92
C ILE A 18 -12.53 15.39 -3.62
N PHE A 19 -12.85 14.19 -3.15
CA PHE A 19 -11.85 13.17 -2.84
C PHE A 19 -11.03 12.76 -4.08
N LEU A 20 -11.68 12.56 -5.22
CA LEU A 20 -11.02 12.17 -6.47
C LEU A 20 -10.19 13.30 -7.09
N SER A 21 -10.50 14.56 -6.77
CA SER A 21 -9.75 15.73 -7.25
C SER A 21 -8.66 16.19 -6.28
N LEU A 22 -8.54 15.57 -5.11
CA LEU A 22 -7.56 15.93 -4.10
C LEU A 22 -6.16 15.44 -4.50
N ASP A 23 -5.24 16.38 -4.73
CA ASP A 23 -3.82 16.07 -4.84
C ASP A 23 -3.26 15.76 -3.45
N THR A 24 -2.91 14.49 -3.22
CA THR A 24 -2.31 14.04 -1.96
C THR A 24 -0.78 14.19 -2.03
N PRO A 25 -0.15 14.93 -1.09
CA PRO A 25 1.31 15.05 -1.06
C PRO A 25 2.02 13.68 -0.98
N GLU A 26 3.25 13.61 -1.50
CA GLU A 26 4.00 12.35 -1.49
C GLU A 26 4.14 11.77 -0.07
N GLY A 27 3.93 10.46 0.04
CA GLY A 27 3.99 9.73 1.32
C GLY A 27 2.70 9.85 2.16
N PHE A 28 1.80 10.77 1.84
CA PHE A 28 0.50 10.84 2.50
C PHE A 28 -0.50 9.90 1.82
N ARG A 29 -1.43 9.39 2.62
CA ARG A 29 -2.53 8.56 2.14
C ARG A 29 -3.84 9.28 2.44
N ALA A 30 -4.63 9.57 1.41
CA ALA A 30 -5.98 10.06 1.57
C ALA A 30 -6.97 8.89 1.49
N GLU A 31 -7.93 8.85 2.42
CA GLU A 31 -8.98 7.84 2.48
C GLU A 31 -10.34 8.52 2.64
N LEU A 32 -11.34 8.07 1.87
CA LEU A 32 -12.74 8.48 2.06
C LEU A 32 -13.43 7.40 2.89
N THR A 33 -13.74 7.70 4.15
CA THR A 33 -14.34 6.75 5.10
C THR A 33 -15.48 7.42 5.83
N GLU A 34 -16.65 6.77 5.92
CA GLU A 34 -17.83 7.29 6.65
C GLU A 34 -18.27 8.73 6.26
N GLY A 35 -17.96 9.17 5.03
CA GLY A 35 -18.27 10.52 4.56
C GLY A 35 -17.26 11.60 4.97
N GLU A 36 -16.11 11.18 5.51
CA GLU A 36 -14.99 12.06 5.86
C GLU A 36 -13.77 11.72 4.99
N ILE A 37 -13.02 12.75 4.62
CA ILE A 37 -11.71 12.58 3.97
C ILE A 37 -10.65 12.65 5.05
N VAL A 38 -10.01 11.51 5.32
CA VAL A 38 -8.92 11.38 6.28
C VAL A 38 -7.60 11.39 5.52
N VAL A 39 -6.70 12.30 5.88
CA VAL A 39 -5.36 12.38 5.31
C VAL A 39 -4.34 11.92 6.35
N THR A 40 -3.76 10.75 6.12
CA THR A 40 -2.81 10.12 7.03
C THR A 40 -1.38 10.41 6.57
N PRO A 41 -0.50 10.96 7.44
CA PRO A 41 0.90 11.15 7.10
C PRO A 41 1.62 9.81 6.91
N PRO A 42 2.79 9.81 6.24
CA PRO A 42 3.61 8.60 6.15
C PRO A 42 3.94 8.07 7.55
N PRO A 43 3.93 6.75 7.75
CA PRO A 43 4.39 6.15 9.00
C PRO A 43 5.84 6.57 9.25
N ASP A 44 6.19 6.82 10.52
CA ASP A 44 7.59 7.11 10.85
C ASP A 44 8.50 5.89 10.61
N GLY A 45 9.81 6.10 10.50
CA GLY A 45 10.75 5.03 10.19
C GLY A 45 10.79 3.89 11.22
N GLU A 46 10.34 4.10 12.47
CA GLU A 46 10.20 3.01 13.44
C GLU A 46 8.94 2.19 13.20
N HIS A 47 7.83 2.85 12.88
CA HIS A 47 6.58 2.22 12.49
C HIS A 47 6.79 1.35 11.23
N GLU A 48 7.52 1.85 10.24
CA GLU A 48 7.88 1.09 9.04
C GLU A 48 8.71 -0.17 9.34
N LYS A 49 9.59 -0.13 10.36
CA LYS A 49 10.37 -1.30 10.79
C LYS A 49 9.46 -2.40 11.33
N TYR A 50 8.45 -2.06 12.12
CA TYR A 50 7.50 -3.05 12.65
C TYR A 50 6.67 -3.66 11.52
N ILE A 51 6.14 -2.84 10.62
CA ILE A 51 5.38 -3.30 9.44
C ILE A 51 6.26 -4.24 8.59
N SER A 52 7.48 -3.82 8.28
CA SER A 52 8.44 -4.64 7.54
C SER A 52 8.72 -6.00 8.18
N ARG A 53 8.82 -6.06 9.51
CA ARG A 53 9.03 -7.33 10.24
C ARG A 53 7.80 -8.23 10.16
N ILE A 54 6.60 -7.68 10.22
CA ILE A 54 5.35 -8.43 10.11
C ILE A 54 5.18 -8.96 8.69
N VAL A 55 5.31 -8.09 7.69
CA VAL A 55 5.19 -8.46 6.26
C VAL A 55 6.18 -9.58 5.90
N ARG A 56 7.45 -9.50 6.35
CA ARG A 56 8.42 -10.57 6.13
C ARG A 56 8.01 -11.91 6.76
N GLN A 57 7.38 -11.90 7.93
CA GLN A 57 6.88 -13.12 8.56
C GLN A 57 5.71 -13.71 7.78
N VAL A 58 4.82 -12.86 7.27
CA VAL A 58 3.66 -13.26 6.46
C VAL A 58 4.14 -13.85 5.13
N ILE A 59 5.01 -13.16 4.39
CA ILE A 59 5.54 -13.62 3.10
C ILE A 59 6.23 -14.98 3.26
N LYS A 60 7.10 -15.14 4.28
CA LYS A 60 7.82 -16.41 4.52
C LYS A 60 6.90 -17.61 4.81
N ARG A 61 5.68 -17.37 5.27
CA ARG A 61 4.70 -18.42 5.64
C ARG A 61 3.54 -18.53 4.67
N SER A 62 3.42 -17.58 3.74
CA SER A 62 2.39 -17.57 2.70
C SER A 62 2.73 -18.59 1.62
N ARG A 63 1.69 -19.21 1.04
CA ARG A 63 1.81 -20.05 -0.17
C ARG A 63 1.55 -19.26 -1.46
N ILE A 64 1.29 -17.97 -1.31
CA ILE A 64 0.97 -17.04 -2.40
C ILE A 64 2.13 -16.06 -2.52
N ASP A 65 2.59 -15.84 -3.75
CA ASP A 65 3.59 -14.83 -4.06
C ASP A 65 2.96 -13.43 -3.88
N ILE A 66 3.53 -12.65 -2.95
CA ILE A 66 3.11 -11.27 -2.69
C ILE A 66 4.12 -10.35 -3.37
N LEU A 67 3.67 -9.62 -4.40
CA LEU A 67 4.44 -8.52 -4.98
C LEU A 67 4.34 -7.34 -4.03
N GLY A 68 5.48 -6.96 -3.43
CA GLY A 68 5.55 -5.76 -2.61
C GLY A 68 5.39 -4.53 -3.50
N GLU A 69 4.46 -3.65 -3.17
CA GLU A 69 4.44 -2.30 -3.69
C GLU A 69 5.68 -1.56 -3.19
N GLN A 70 6.54 -1.15 -4.11
CA GLN A 70 7.85 -0.57 -3.82
C GLN A 70 7.62 0.84 -3.23
N GLY A 71 7.84 0.98 -1.92
CA GLY A 71 7.99 2.28 -1.29
C GLY A 71 9.16 3.02 -1.94
N THR A 72 8.99 4.31 -2.20
CA THR A 72 9.96 5.14 -2.92
C THR A 72 11.32 5.09 -2.22
N GLU A 73 12.37 4.95 -3.04
CA GLU A 73 13.75 4.80 -2.61
C GLU A 73 14.20 5.99 -1.75
N THR A 74 14.56 5.72 -0.50
CA THR A 74 15.56 6.54 0.20
C THR A 74 16.94 6.02 -0.21
N ASP A 75 17.90 6.92 -0.43
CA ASP A 75 19.25 6.77 -1.03
C ASP A 75 20.23 5.84 -0.28
N GLU A 76 19.74 4.80 0.40
CA GLU A 76 20.56 3.75 1.01
C GLU A 76 20.20 2.37 0.42
N GLY A 77 20.76 2.14 -0.77
CA GLY A 77 21.25 0.85 -1.26
C GLY A 77 20.57 -0.42 -0.71
N ARG A 78 19.31 -0.66 -1.08
CA ARG A 78 18.67 -1.97 -0.88
C ARG A 78 18.58 -2.72 -2.20
N ARG A 79 19.58 -3.56 -2.48
CA ARG A 79 19.42 -4.63 -3.47
C ARG A 79 18.25 -5.51 -3.02
N VAL A 80 17.28 -5.69 -3.90
CA VAL A 80 16.30 -6.79 -3.79
C VAL A 80 17.11 -8.08 -3.75
N PRO A 81 17.04 -8.90 -2.68
CA PRO A 81 17.70 -10.19 -2.67
C PRO A 81 17.10 -11.06 -3.79
N GLU A 82 17.98 -11.68 -4.58
CA GLU A 82 17.62 -12.59 -5.69
C GLU A 82 16.77 -13.80 -5.22
N GLU A 83 16.61 -13.99 -3.91
CA GLU A 83 15.80 -15.01 -3.24
C GLU A 83 14.27 -14.81 -3.38
N LEU A 84 13.80 -13.74 -4.02
CA LEU A 84 12.41 -13.68 -4.51
C LEU A 84 12.16 -14.57 -5.74
N ARG A 85 13.19 -15.23 -6.27
CA ARG A 85 13.04 -16.29 -7.27
C ARG A 85 12.68 -17.60 -6.56
N GLY A 86 11.38 -17.92 -6.53
CA GLY A 86 10.84 -19.09 -5.84
C GLY A 86 11.56 -20.41 -6.22
N PRO A 87 11.94 -21.25 -5.26
CA PRO A 87 12.56 -22.53 -5.55
C PRO A 87 11.49 -23.57 -5.86
N GLY A 88 11.60 -24.22 -7.02
CA GLY A 88 10.83 -25.42 -7.30
C GLY A 88 11.31 -26.59 -6.43
N ARG A 89 10.43 -27.08 -5.53
CA ARG A 89 10.42 -28.41 -4.85
C ARG A 89 11.69 -28.77 -4.03
N HIS A 90 11.68 -29.54 -2.94
CA HIS A 90 10.74 -30.47 -2.32
C HIS A 90 10.78 -30.32 -0.79
N VAL A 91 9.60 -30.38 -0.17
CA VAL A 91 9.43 -30.49 1.27
C VAL A 91 9.93 -31.87 1.73
N ARG A 92 10.81 -31.91 2.74
CA ARG A 92 10.96 -33.09 3.61
C ARG A 92 10.94 -32.63 5.06
N CYS A 93 9.89 -32.99 5.78
CA CYS A 93 9.78 -32.81 7.23
C CYS A 93 10.69 -33.82 7.94
N PRO A 94 11.46 -33.45 8.97
CA PRO A 94 11.91 -34.41 9.97
C PRO A 94 10.83 -34.58 11.04
N GLU A 95 10.55 -35.83 11.38
CA GLU A 95 9.69 -36.22 12.49
C GLU A 95 10.39 -36.02 13.85
N ALA A 96 9.60 -35.53 14.81
CA ALA A 96 9.76 -35.50 16.28
C ALA A 96 11.06 -34.93 16.87
#